data_AF-A0A3D8I7N1-F1
#
_entry.id   AF-A0A3D8I7N1-F1
#
_cell.length_a   1.000
_cell.length_b   1.000
_cell.length_c   1.000
_cell.angle_alpha   90.00
_cell.angle_beta   90.00
_cell.angle_gamma   90.00
#
_symmetry.space_group_name_H-M   'P 1'
#
loop_
_entity.id
_entity.type
_entity.pdbx_description
1 polymer ?
#
loop_
_entity_poly.entity_id
_entity_poly.type
_entity_poly.pdbx_seq_one_letter_code
_entity_poly.pdbx_strand_id
1 'polypeptide(L)'
;MKFFEYILALSLVLMLFYIAPKTYNHSLEIAHNSLLTHLQTLHLTALSDDSAFLQSADTHDMLQSYPSLNAQSLLTHHHNAMWQVHFHLGKLYTTYSYSLYIDTPRHAKTTHFDSRPMAGDIILKNMDRKCLSAYNNTNTAQECKNNALALVRLGEYFGIEHILIESDTFCKERESARVYFDRYGSPYCGKIPTPLQSPFKVTLLKKGVSKAVCILPKSGRITLEC
;
A
#
# COMPACT_ATOMS: atom_id res chain seq x y z
N MET A 1 -13.04 -53.80 33.35
CA MET A 1 -11.78 -53.37 32.70
C MET A 1 -12.00 -52.59 31.40
N LYS A 2 -12.87 -53.01 30.47
CA LYS A 2 -13.06 -52.31 29.18
C LYS A 2 -13.55 -50.85 29.27
N PHE A 3 -14.37 -50.51 30.27
CA PHE A 3 -14.92 -49.15 30.40
C PHE A 3 -13.86 -48.09 30.71
N PHE A 4 -12.85 -48.46 31.52
CA PHE A 4 -11.74 -47.58 31.85
C PHE A 4 -10.84 -47.31 30.63
N GLU A 5 -10.60 -48.33 29.81
CA GLU A 5 -9.85 -48.22 28.55
C GLU A 5 -10.55 -47.27 27.57
N TYR A 6 -11.89 -47.32 27.46
CA TYR A 6 -12.63 -46.38 26.61
C TYR A 6 -12.52 -44.93 27.07
N ILE A 7 -12.60 -44.68 28.38
CA ILE A 7 -12.44 -43.32 28.93
C ILE A 7 -11.02 -42.80 28.65
N LEU A 8 -10.02 -43.64 28.83
CA LEU A 8 -8.62 -43.29 28.63
C LEU A 8 -8.32 -43.02 27.14
N ALA A 9 -8.84 -43.86 26.24
CA ALA A 9 -8.76 -43.62 24.80
C ALA A 9 -9.47 -42.32 24.37
N LEU A 10 -10.67 -42.04 24.91
CA LEU A 10 -11.42 -40.81 24.60
C LEU A 10 -10.66 -39.56 25.08
N SER A 11 -10.03 -39.62 26.26
CA SER A 11 -9.23 -38.52 26.80
C SER A 11 -7.98 -38.23 25.96
N LEU A 12 -7.33 -39.27 25.43
CA LEU A 12 -6.17 -39.13 24.54
C LEU A 12 -6.57 -38.51 23.20
N VAL A 13 -7.70 -38.93 22.64
CA VAL A 13 -8.24 -38.35 21.40
C VAL A 13 -8.61 -36.88 21.59
N LEU A 14 -9.25 -36.52 22.70
CA LEU A 14 -9.58 -35.12 23.02
C LEU A 14 -8.33 -34.26 23.21
N MET A 15 -7.27 -34.77 23.85
CA MET A 15 -5.99 -34.05 23.93
C MET A 15 -5.36 -33.82 22.56
N LEU A 16 -5.44 -34.78 21.63
CA LEU A 16 -4.93 -34.60 20.27
C LEU A 16 -5.67 -33.49 19.50
N PHE A 17 -6.97 -33.33 19.70
CA PHE A 17 -7.73 -32.22 19.13
C PHE A 17 -7.41 -30.87 19.80
N TYR A 18 -7.05 -30.87 21.08
CA TYR A 18 -6.62 -29.66 21.79
C TYR A 18 -5.23 -29.16 21.35
N ILE A 19 -4.36 -30.07 20.91
CA ILE A 19 -3.00 -29.77 20.43
C ILE A 19 -2.98 -29.58 18.90
N ALA A 20 -4.13 -29.67 18.23
CA ALA A 20 -4.22 -29.42 16.80
C ALA A 20 -3.58 -28.05 16.47
N PRO A 21 -2.57 -28.02 15.58
CA PRO A 21 -1.82 -26.80 15.33
C PRO A 21 -2.77 -25.72 14.81
N LYS A 22 -2.77 -24.54 15.44
CA LYS A 22 -3.39 -23.36 14.85
C LYS A 22 -2.86 -23.21 13.42
N THR A 23 -3.75 -22.97 12.47
CA THR A 23 -3.41 -22.76 11.07
C THR A 23 -2.51 -21.54 10.92
N TYR A 24 -1.20 -21.76 11.01
CA TYR A 24 -0.19 -20.71 10.87
C TYR A 24 0.21 -20.60 9.40
N ASN A 25 -0.03 -19.42 8.82
CA ASN A 25 0.33 -19.13 7.44
C ASN A 25 1.52 -18.17 7.43
N HIS A 26 2.73 -18.74 7.44
CA HIS A 26 3.99 -17.98 7.47
C HIS A 26 4.08 -16.92 6.36
N SER A 27 3.58 -17.24 5.16
CA SER A 27 3.61 -16.32 4.04
C SER A 27 2.60 -15.17 4.19
N LEU A 28 1.45 -15.39 4.84
CA LEU A 28 0.52 -14.31 5.22
C LEU A 28 1.16 -13.40 6.27
N GLU A 29 1.89 -13.98 7.23
CA GLU A 29 2.64 -13.23 8.25
C GLU A 29 3.68 -12.29 7.61
N ILE A 30 4.50 -12.80 6.69
CA ILE A 30 5.52 -11.99 6.01
C ILE A 30 4.86 -10.91 5.14
N ALA A 31 3.80 -11.26 4.40
CA ALA A 31 3.05 -10.29 3.58
C ALA A 31 2.51 -9.13 4.43
N HIS A 32 1.91 -9.46 5.57
CA HIS A 32 1.36 -8.51 6.52
C HIS A 32 2.44 -7.62 7.14
N ASN A 33 3.55 -8.18 7.61
CA ASN A 33 4.67 -7.41 8.17
C ASN A 33 5.37 -6.53 7.12
N SER A 34 5.47 -7.01 5.88
CA SER A 34 6.01 -6.21 4.76
C SER A 34 5.12 -5.01 4.46
N LEU A 35 3.80 -5.24 4.37
CA LEU A 35 2.82 -4.16 4.19
C LEU A 35 2.87 -3.16 5.35
N LEU A 36 2.88 -3.62 6.60
CA LEU A 36 2.99 -2.77 7.79
C LEU A 36 4.23 -1.88 7.72
N THR A 37 5.39 -2.48 7.48
CA THR A 37 6.66 -1.77 7.38
C THR A 37 6.62 -0.72 6.27
N HIS A 38 6.16 -1.09 5.07
CA HIS A 38 6.13 -0.14 3.95
C HIS A 38 5.13 1.01 4.16
N LEU A 39 3.99 0.76 4.80
CA LEU A 39 3.05 1.83 5.17
C LEU A 39 3.65 2.76 6.23
N GLN A 40 4.37 2.22 7.22
CA GLN A 40 5.09 3.03 8.21
C GLN A 40 6.19 3.85 7.55
N THR A 41 6.95 3.28 6.62
CA THR A 41 7.94 4.01 5.83
C THR A 41 7.28 5.13 5.04
N LEU A 42 6.17 4.87 4.33
CA LEU A 42 5.44 5.91 3.59
C LEU A 42 5.03 7.07 4.50
N HIS A 43 4.44 6.77 5.66
CA HIS A 43 4.01 7.79 6.61
C HIS A 43 5.20 8.61 7.13
N LEU A 44 6.30 7.96 7.50
CA LEU A 44 7.52 8.66 7.91
C LEU A 44 8.09 9.50 6.78
N THR A 45 8.09 9.00 5.54
CA THR A 45 8.52 9.76 4.37
C THR A 45 7.66 11.01 4.20
N ALA A 46 6.33 10.91 4.29
CA ALA A 46 5.43 12.06 4.19
C ALA A 46 5.68 13.12 5.28
N LEU A 47 6.04 12.70 6.50
CA LEU A 47 6.41 13.58 7.61
C LEU A 47 7.78 14.23 7.44
N SER A 48 8.72 13.55 6.79
CA SER A 48 10.10 14.02 6.59
C SER A 48 10.29 14.79 5.28
N ASP A 49 9.37 14.66 4.33
CA ASP A 49 9.48 15.26 3.02
C ASP A 49 9.26 16.78 3.12
N ASP A 50 10.34 17.51 2.92
CA ASP A 50 10.37 18.97 2.88
C ASP A 50 10.27 19.52 1.46
N SER A 51 10.03 18.65 0.46
CA SER A 51 9.83 19.04 -0.94
C SER A 51 8.64 20.00 -1.05
N ALA A 52 8.95 21.29 -1.09
CA ALA A 52 7.99 22.34 -1.36
C ALA A 52 8.25 22.84 -2.78
N PHE A 53 7.47 22.36 -3.76
CA PHE A 53 7.58 22.80 -5.15
C PHE A 53 6.99 24.22 -5.30
N LEU A 54 7.73 25.23 -4.84
CA LEU A 54 7.27 26.62 -4.78
C LEU A 54 7.92 27.51 -5.84
N GLN A 55 9.10 27.12 -6.32
CA GLN A 55 9.88 27.85 -7.31
C GLN A 55 10.32 26.93 -8.45
N SER A 56 10.50 27.49 -9.65
CA SER A 56 10.95 26.72 -10.82
C SER A 56 12.29 26.02 -10.59
N ALA A 57 13.18 26.61 -9.78
CA ALA A 57 14.45 26.02 -9.39
C ALA A 57 14.28 24.65 -8.69
N ASP A 58 13.23 24.49 -7.88
CA ASP A 58 12.94 23.27 -7.11
C ASP A 58 12.69 22.06 -8.03
N THR A 59 12.29 22.32 -9.28
CA THR A 59 11.97 21.29 -10.27
C THR A 59 13.10 21.01 -11.26
N HIS A 60 14.19 21.79 -11.24
CA HIS A 60 15.24 21.73 -12.26
C HIS A 60 15.93 20.36 -12.28
N ASP A 61 16.39 19.88 -11.13
CA ASP A 61 17.07 18.59 -11.00
C ASP A 61 16.09 17.42 -11.15
N MET A 62 14.82 17.62 -10.74
CA MET A 62 13.77 16.62 -10.93
C MET A 62 13.51 16.33 -12.40
N LEU A 63 13.52 17.34 -13.27
CA LEU A 63 13.29 17.16 -14.71
C LEU A 63 14.36 16.27 -15.37
N GLN A 64 15.56 16.16 -14.79
CA GLN A 64 16.57 15.22 -15.25
C GLN A 64 16.18 13.76 -14.95
N SER A 65 15.56 13.53 -13.78
CA SER A 65 15.13 12.19 -13.33
C SER A 65 13.74 11.81 -13.86
N TYR A 66 12.87 12.80 -14.06
CA TYR A 66 11.46 12.66 -14.41
C TYR A 66 11.11 13.57 -15.61
N PRO A 67 11.59 13.26 -16.83
CA PRO A 67 11.46 14.17 -17.97
C PRO A 67 10.02 14.38 -18.46
N SER A 68 9.07 13.55 -18.03
CA SER A 68 7.64 13.73 -18.36
C SER A 68 6.89 14.68 -17.42
N LEU A 69 7.54 15.10 -16.33
CA LEU A 69 7.01 16.03 -15.33
C LEU A 69 6.71 17.39 -15.96
N ASN A 70 5.53 17.93 -15.70
CA ASN A 70 5.15 19.30 -16.01
C ASN A 70 5.42 20.19 -14.80
N ALA A 71 6.61 20.78 -14.76
CA ALA A 71 7.06 21.65 -13.67
C ALA A 71 6.07 22.78 -13.37
N GLN A 72 5.56 23.48 -14.40
CA GLN A 72 4.62 24.60 -14.19
C GLN A 72 3.33 24.15 -13.50
N SER A 73 2.79 23.00 -13.90
CA SER A 73 1.60 22.43 -13.27
C SER A 73 1.90 21.94 -11.86
N LEU A 74 3.10 21.39 -11.62
CA LEU A 74 3.52 20.98 -10.28
C LEU A 74 3.59 22.17 -9.34
N LEU A 75 4.17 23.30 -9.75
CA LEU A 75 4.22 24.52 -8.94
C LEU A 75 2.82 25.04 -8.60
N THR A 76 1.91 25.03 -9.58
CA THR A 76 0.54 25.55 -9.44
C THR A 76 -0.34 24.62 -8.58
N HIS A 77 -0.13 23.31 -8.67
CA HIS A 77 -0.96 22.28 -8.03
C HIS A 77 -0.16 21.41 -7.06
N HIS A 78 0.88 21.94 -6.44
CA HIS A 78 1.80 21.18 -5.57
C HIS A 78 1.08 20.51 -4.40
N HIS A 79 -0.03 21.09 -3.92
CA HIS A 79 -0.87 20.51 -2.88
C HIS A 79 -1.51 19.16 -3.25
N ASN A 80 -1.58 18.82 -4.55
CA ASN A 80 -2.09 17.52 -5.02
C ASN A 80 -0.98 16.45 -5.08
N ALA A 81 0.28 16.84 -5.03
CA ALA A 81 1.43 15.94 -5.06
C ALA A 81 1.74 15.40 -3.65
N MET A 82 0.83 14.59 -3.12
CA MET A 82 0.96 13.94 -1.82
C MET A 82 1.53 12.53 -1.94
N TRP A 83 2.31 12.12 -0.93
CA TRP A 83 2.67 10.72 -0.75
C TRP A 83 1.42 9.88 -0.55
N GLN A 84 1.31 8.78 -1.29
CA GLN A 84 0.12 7.94 -1.24
C GLN A 84 0.45 6.46 -1.36
N VAL A 85 -0.44 5.65 -0.79
CA VAL A 85 -0.56 4.23 -1.09
C VAL A 85 -1.75 4.00 -2.01
N HIS A 86 -1.53 3.20 -3.05
CA HIS A 86 -2.58 2.73 -3.96
C HIS A 86 -2.63 1.21 -3.94
N PHE A 87 -3.73 0.68 -3.44
CA PHE A 87 -4.04 -0.75 -3.45
C PHE A 87 -4.72 -1.14 -4.76
N HIS A 88 -4.24 -2.23 -5.35
CA HIS A 88 -4.76 -2.83 -6.58
C HIS A 88 -5.57 -4.06 -6.22
N LEU A 89 -6.90 -3.97 -6.30
CA LEU A 89 -7.80 -5.01 -5.81
C LEU A 89 -8.25 -5.97 -6.92
N GLY A 90 -8.27 -5.52 -8.19
CA GLY A 90 -8.84 -6.31 -9.30
C GLY A 90 -8.20 -6.16 -10.68
N LYS A 91 -7.21 -5.28 -10.86
CA LYS A 91 -6.63 -5.02 -12.19
C LYS A 91 -5.69 -6.14 -12.65
N LEU A 92 -5.92 -6.62 -13.88
CA LEU A 92 -5.04 -7.58 -14.57
C LEU A 92 -3.56 -7.19 -14.43
N TYR A 93 -2.72 -8.16 -14.06
CA TYR A 93 -1.26 -8.04 -13.83
C TYR A 93 -0.80 -7.24 -12.61
N THR A 94 -1.72 -6.74 -11.78
CA THR A 94 -1.39 -6.07 -10.50
C THR A 94 -2.36 -6.48 -9.38
N THR A 95 -3.16 -7.53 -9.57
CA THR A 95 -4.17 -7.92 -8.60
C THR A 95 -3.54 -8.27 -7.24
N TYR A 96 -4.16 -7.78 -6.17
CA TYR A 96 -3.71 -7.94 -4.78
C TYR A 96 -2.27 -7.46 -4.58
N SER A 97 -2.04 -6.19 -4.92
CA SER A 97 -0.76 -5.53 -4.76
C SER A 97 -0.94 -4.10 -4.31
N TYR A 98 0.16 -3.38 -4.09
CA TYR A 98 0.10 -1.95 -3.80
C TYR A 98 1.29 -1.19 -4.40
N SER A 99 1.19 0.13 -4.44
CA SER A 99 2.25 1.02 -4.90
C SER A 99 2.31 2.26 -4.03
N LEU A 100 3.52 2.74 -3.73
CA LEU A 100 3.80 3.88 -2.86
C LEU A 100 4.53 4.95 -3.67
N TYR A 101 3.92 6.11 -3.85
CA TYR A 101 4.41 7.12 -4.79
C TYR A 101 3.79 8.49 -4.53
N ILE A 102 4.31 9.51 -5.20
CA ILE A 102 3.67 10.81 -5.42
C ILE A 102 3.17 10.83 -6.87
N ASP A 103 1.89 11.14 -7.08
CA ASP A 103 1.35 11.39 -8.42
C ASP A 103 1.72 12.80 -8.83
N THR A 104 2.43 12.91 -9.94
CA THR A 104 2.99 14.17 -10.44
C THR A 104 2.31 14.57 -11.73
N PRO A 105 2.14 15.88 -11.99
CA PRO A 105 1.49 16.31 -13.20
C PRO A 105 2.41 16.09 -14.40
N ARG A 106 1.91 15.49 -15.47
CA ARG A 106 2.63 15.36 -16.74
C ARG A 106 2.14 16.33 -17.81
N HIS A 107 2.93 16.43 -18.89
CA HIS A 107 2.49 17.07 -20.12
C HIS A 107 1.43 16.21 -20.81
N ALA A 108 0.16 16.56 -20.60
CA ALA A 108 -1.01 15.89 -21.16
C ALA A 108 -2.05 16.91 -21.63
N LYS A 109 -2.87 16.54 -22.61
CA LYS A 109 -3.95 17.40 -23.13
C LYS A 109 -5.18 17.47 -22.22
N THR A 110 -5.38 16.48 -21.35
CA THR A 110 -6.63 16.31 -20.58
C THR A 110 -6.37 16.02 -19.12
N THR A 111 -5.60 14.96 -18.81
CA THR A 111 -5.37 14.51 -17.44
C THR A 111 -3.90 14.69 -17.07
N HIS A 112 -3.63 15.65 -16.19
CA HIS A 112 -2.26 15.92 -15.72
C HIS A 112 -1.81 14.92 -14.66
N PHE A 113 -2.69 14.52 -13.73
CA PHE A 113 -2.45 13.53 -12.68
C PHE A 113 -3.13 12.21 -13.03
N ASP A 114 -2.39 11.13 -13.22
CA ASP A 114 -2.92 9.89 -13.78
C ASP A 114 -3.59 8.97 -12.75
N SER A 115 -3.46 9.27 -11.44
CA SER A 115 -3.96 8.43 -10.34
C SER A 115 -3.43 6.98 -10.40
N ARG A 116 -2.24 6.82 -10.96
CA ARG A 116 -1.46 5.58 -11.00
C ARG A 116 0.02 5.95 -11.20
N PRO A 117 0.98 5.17 -10.69
CA PRO A 117 2.40 5.33 -10.97
C PRO A 117 2.68 5.34 -12.48
N MET A 118 3.29 6.42 -12.95
CA MET A 118 3.70 6.65 -14.32
C MET A 118 5.19 7.07 -14.37
N ALA A 119 5.71 7.32 -15.57
CA ALA A 119 7.13 7.64 -15.77
C ALA A 119 7.60 8.96 -15.13
N GLY A 120 6.67 9.87 -14.84
CA GLY A 120 6.96 11.16 -14.18
C GLY A 120 6.89 11.09 -12.66
N ASP A 121 6.33 10.02 -12.11
CA ASP A 121 6.00 9.94 -10.69
C ASP A 121 7.18 9.55 -9.84
N ILE A 122 7.22 10.12 -8.64
CA ILE A 122 8.24 9.81 -7.64
C ILE A 122 7.78 8.56 -6.91
N ILE A 123 8.46 7.44 -7.12
CA ILE A 123 8.11 6.16 -6.49
C ILE A 123 8.99 5.94 -5.26
N LEU A 124 8.36 5.59 -4.13
CA LEU A 124 9.07 5.32 -2.89
C LEU A 124 10.01 4.11 -3.08
N LYS A 125 11.20 4.17 -2.47
CA LYS A 125 12.18 3.09 -2.53
C LYS A 125 12.45 2.53 -1.15
N ASN A 126 12.78 1.24 -1.09
CA ASN A 126 13.32 0.65 0.13
C ASN A 126 14.82 1.02 0.30
N MET A 127 15.44 0.54 1.39
CA MET A 127 16.86 0.77 1.69
C MET A 127 17.81 0.25 0.59
N ASP A 128 17.42 -0.81 -0.13
CA ASP A 128 18.18 -1.36 -1.27
C ASP A 128 17.93 -0.60 -2.58
N ARG A 129 17.25 0.55 -2.52
CA ARG A 129 16.83 1.36 -3.67
C ARG A 129 15.91 0.63 -4.63
N LYS A 130 15.18 -0.39 -4.18
CA LYS A 130 14.12 -1.08 -4.93
C LYS A 130 12.83 -0.29 -4.86
N CYS A 131 12.18 -0.09 -6.00
CA CYS A 131 10.96 0.69 -6.07
C CYS A 131 9.75 -0.07 -5.51
N LEU A 132 8.97 0.58 -4.65
CA LEU A 132 7.77 0.06 -4.01
C LEU A 132 6.54 0.28 -4.91
N SER A 133 6.57 -0.27 -6.12
CA SER A 133 5.47 -0.18 -7.08
C SER A 133 5.20 -1.53 -7.73
N ALA A 134 3.92 -1.88 -7.86
CA ALA A 134 3.47 -3.12 -8.46
C ALA A 134 3.37 -3.02 -9.99
N TYR A 135 3.34 -1.81 -10.54
CA TYR A 135 3.15 -1.57 -11.97
C TYR A 135 4.26 -2.14 -12.84
N ASN A 136 3.93 -2.36 -14.12
CA ASN A 136 4.84 -2.97 -15.08
C ASN A 136 6.00 -2.04 -15.48
N ASN A 137 7.02 -2.62 -16.12
CA ASN A 137 8.22 -1.93 -16.56
C ASN A 137 8.00 -0.96 -17.74
N THR A 138 6.82 -0.94 -18.34
CA THR A 138 6.58 -0.21 -19.59
C THR A 138 6.38 1.28 -19.33
N ASN A 139 5.57 1.63 -18.32
CA ASN A 139 5.13 3.01 -18.07
C ASN A 139 5.53 3.55 -16.69
N THR A 140 6.45 2.90 -15.99
CA THR A 140 6.96 3.34 -14.67
C THR A 140 8.15 4.29 -14.80
N ALA A 141 8.52 4.95 -13.70
CA ALA A 141 9.72 5.79 -13.62
C ALA A 141 10.96 5.01 -14.10
N GLN A 142 11.87 5.69 -14.80
CA GLN A 142 12.98 5.03 -15.49
C GLN A 142 13.84 4.17 -14.55
N GLU A 143 14.10 4.68 -13.35
CA GLU A 143 14.83 4.01 -12.27
C GLU A 143 14.13 2.79 -11.65
N CYS A 144 12.82 2.65 -11.90
CA CYS A 144 12.02 1.54 -11.42
C CYS A 144 11.87 0.41 -12.44
N LYS A 145 12.29 0.64 -13.70
CA LYS A 145 12.31 -0.41 -14.73
C LYS A 145 13.24 -1.53 -14.31
N ASN A 146 12.71 -2.74 -14.22
CA ASN A 146 13.41 -3.95 -13.74
C ASN A 146 13.97 -3.82 -12.30
N ASN A 147 13.47 -2.86 -11.51
CA ASN A 147 13.95 -2.56 -10.17
C ASN A 147 12.82 -2.47 -9.13
N ALA A 148 11.62 -2.92 -9.49
CA ALA A 148 10.49 -3.03 -8.58
C ALA A 148 10.74 -4.13 -7.51
N LEU A 149 10.37 -3.85 -6.27
CA LEU A 149 10.41 -4.82 -5.17
C LEU A 149 9.27 -5.83 -5.33
N ALA A 150 9.59 -7.11 -5.52
CA ALA A 150 8.59 -8.14 -5.72
C ALA A 150 7.57 -8.27 -4.55
N LEU A 151 7.99 -7.92 -3.32
CA LEU A 151 7.16 -8.02 -2.11
C LEU A 151 5.90 -7.14 -2.13
N VAL A 152 5.82 -6.14 -3.02
CA VAL A 152 4.60 -5.32 -3.14
C VAL A 152 3.50 -6.01 -3.95
N ARG A 153 3.84 -7.07 -4.71
CA ARG A 153 2.89 -7.91 -5.44
C ARG A 153 2.44 -9.09 -4.59
N LEU A 154 1.62 -8.78 -3.58
CA LEU A 154 1.24 -9.74 -2.54
C LEU A 154 0.57 -11.00 -3.08
N GLY A 155 -0.29 -10.86 -4.09
CA GLY A 155 -0.91 -12.00 -4.78
C GLY A 155 0.11 -12.90 -5.46
N GLU A 156 1.03 -12.33 -6.24
CA GLU A 156 2.04 -13.09 -6.99
C GLU A 156 3.10 -13.72 -6.08
N TYR A 157 3.64 -12.95 -5.14
CA TYR A 157 4.80 -13.37 -4.35
C TYR A 157 4.42 -14.21 -3.13
N PHE A 158 3.32 -13.85 -2.45
CA PHE A 158 2.88 -14.51 -1.23
C PHE A 158 1.61 -15.34 -1.42
N GLY A 159 0.97 -15.34 -2.60
CA GLY A 159 -0.29 -16.05 -2.80
C GLY A 159 -1.43 -15.48 -1.94
N ILE A 160 -1.44 -14.17 -1.70
CA ILE A 160 -2.60 -13.49 -1.09
C ILE A 160 -3.78 -13.59 -2.06
N GLU A 161 -4.91 -14.08 -1.55
CA GLU A 161 -6.10 -14.38 -2.35
C GLU A 161 -7.03 -13.18 -2.45
N HIS A 162 -7.07 -12.34 -1.41
CA HIS A 162 -7.87 -11.11 -1.39
C HIS A 162 -7.23 -10.03 -0.54
N ILE A 163 -7.45 -8.77 -0.95
CA ILE A 163 -7.29 -7.59 -0.11
C ILE A 163 -8.66 -6.98 0.07
N LEU A 164 -9.13 -6.84 1.32
CA LEU A 164 -10.38 -6.18 1.66
C LEU A 164 -10.09 -4.82 2.29
N ILE A 165 -10.90 -3.83 1.91
CA ILE A 165 -10.78 -2.46 2.40
C ILE A 165 -12.07 -2.12 3.15
N GLU A 166 -11.94 -1.72 4.42
CA GLU A 166 -13.03 -1.14 5.20
C GLU A 166 -12.62 0.30 5.55
N SER A 167 -13.42 1.28 5.11
CA SER A 167 -13.14 2.70 5.28
C SER A 167 -14.39 3.55 5.02
N ASP A 168 -14.25 4.87 5.13
CA ASP A 168 -15.31 5.82 4.81
C ASP A 168 -15.83 5.64 3.37
N THR A 169 -17.13 5.92 3.17
CA THR A 169 -17.81 5.69 1.89
C THR A 169 -17.21 6.50 0.73
N PHE A 170 -16.67 7.68 1.00
CA PHE A 170 -16.01 8.53 0.00
C PHE A 170 -14.62 8.02 -0.42
N CYS A 171 -14.03 7.06 0.32
CA CYS A 171 -12.78 6.39 -0.07
C CYS A 171 -12.98 5.29 -1.11
N LYS A 172 -14.23 4.88 -1.38
CA LYS A 172 -14.52 3.70 -2.21
C LYS A 172 -14.15 3.94 -3.68
N GLU A 173 -13.34 3.06 -4.23
CA GLU A 173 -13.07 2.96 -5.67
C GLU A 173 -13.42 1.53 -6.15
N ARG A 174 -13.71 1.37 -7.44
CA ARG A 174 -14.27 0.12 -7.98
C ARG A 174 -13.32 -1.08 -7.86
N GLU A 175 -12.04 -0.88 -8.17
CA GLU A 175 -11.03 -1.96 -8.27
C GLU A 175 -9.71 -1.58 -7.58
N SER A 176 -9.77 -0.55 -6.75
CA SER A 176 -8.64 -0.01 -6.04
C SER A 176 -9.07 0.66 -4.75
N ALA A 177 -8.11 1.07 -3.95
CA ALA A 177 -8.33 2.01 -2.87
C ALA A 177 -7.05 2.81 -2.63
N ARG A 178 -7.19 4.06 -2.18
CA ARG A 178 -6.07 4.97 -1.98
C ARG A 178 -6.17 5.72 -0.67
N VAL A 179 -5.01 5.96 -0.08
CA VAL A 179 -4.82 6.88 1.04
C VAL A 179 -3.64 7.78 0.71
N TYR A 180 -3.85 9.09 0.84
CA TYR A 180 -2.84 10.12 0.72
C TYR A 180 -2.44 10.58 2.13
N PHE A 181 -1.19 10.99 2.29
CA PHE A 181 -0.69 11.62 3.50
C PHE A 181 -0.27 13.04 3.16
N ASP A 182 -0.79 14.01 3.90
CA ASP A 182 -0.26 15.37 3.83
C ASP A 182 1.11 15.46 4.53
N ARG A 183 1.73 16.63 4.44
CA ARG A 183 3.04 16.93 5.07
C ARG A 183 3.05 16.80 6.60
N TYR A 184 1.89 16.67 7.24
CA TYR A 184 1.74 16.47 8.67
C TYR A 184 1.38 15.02 9.01
N GLY A 185 1.41 14.12 8.02
CA GLY A 185 1.05 12.72 8.17
C GLY A 185 -0.46 12.49 8.31
N SER A 186 -1.30 13.51 8.12
CA SER A 186 -2.75 13.32 8.22
C SER A 186 -3.25 12.56 6.99
N PRO A 187 -4.08 11.51 7.16
CA PRO A 187 -4.54 10.69 6.05
C PRO A 187 -5.79 11.28 5.38
N TYR A 188 -5.81 11.23 4.06
CA TYR A 188 -6.93 11.62 3.20
C TYR A 188 -7.24 10.48 2.24
N CYS A 189 -8.45 10.46 1.67
CA CYS A 189 -8.79 9.52 0.61
C CYS A 189 -9.79 10.14 -0.38
N GLY A 190 -10.14 9.38 -1.41
CA GLY A 190 -11.13 9.77 -2.41
C GLY A 190 -10.53 10.50 -3.62
N LYS A 191 -11.38 10.81 -4.59
CA LYS A 191 -10.97 11.55 -5.81
C LYS A 191 -10.65 13.01 -5.50
N ILE A 192 -11.41 13.60 -4.58
CA ILE A 192 -11.11 14.89 -3.97
C ILE A 192 -10.57 14.55 -2.58
N PRO A 193 -9.28 14.81 -2.30
CA PRO A 193 -8.68 14.46 -1.01
C PRO A 193 -9.52 15.00 0.14
N THR A 194 -10.15 14.10 0.89
CA THR A 194 -10.99 14.41 2.04
C THR A 194 -10.39 13.72 3.26
N PRO A 195 -10.25 14.42 4.41
CA PRO A 195 -9.68 13.83 5.61
C PRO A 195 -10.41 12.56 6.01
N LEU A 196 -9.65 11.53 6.37
CA LEU A 196 -10.20 10.28 6.88
C LEU A 196 -10.98 10.54 8.19
N GLN A 197 -12.20 10.01 8.30
CA GLN A 197 -13.05 10.15 9.49
C GLN A 197 -13.07 8.88 10.33
N SER A 198 -13.00 7.71 9.68
CA SER A 198 -12.88 6.39 10.32
C SER A 198 -11.56 5.70 9.93
N PRO A 199 -11.10 4.69 10.68
CA PRO A 199 -9.90 3.93 10.32
C PRO A 199 -9.98 3.33 8.90
N PHE A 200 -8.90 3.47 8.13
CA PHE A 200 -8.77 2.78 6.85
C PHE A 200 -8.12 1.41 7.10
N LYS A 201 -8.94 0.36 7.12
CA LYS A 201 -8.53 -1.01 7.42
C LYS A 201 -8.24 -1.78 6.14
N VAL A 202 -7.06 -2.37 6.08
CA VAL A 202 -6.61 -3.22 4.98
C VAL A 202 -6.45 -4.64 5.50
N THR A 203 -7.29 -5.56 5.04
CA THR A 203 -7.27 -6.96 5.45
C THR A 203 -6.73 -7.83 4.32
N LEU A 204 -5.64 -8.57 4.59
CA LEU A 204 -5.08 -9.59 3.70
C LEU A 204 -5.70 -10.95 4.04
N LEU A 205 -6.18 -11.69 3.04
CA LEU A 205 -6.73 -13.04 3.23
C LEU A 205 -5.95 -14.08 2.44
N LYS A 206 -5.74 -15.23 3.07
CA LYS A 206 -5.13 -16.40 2.45
C LYS A 206 -5.57 -17.69 3.14
N LYS A 207 -6.16 -18.62 2.39
CA LYS A 207 -6.63 -19.94 2.89
C LYS A 207 -7.54 -19.82 4.12
N GLY A 208 -8.46 -18.86 4.09
CA GLY A 208 -9.42 -18.62 5.20
C GLY A 208 -8.83 -17.97 6.46
N VAL A 209 -7.53 -17.64 6.48
CA VAL A 209 -6.90 -16.85 7.54
C VAL A 209 -6.75 -15.40 7.07
N SER A 210 -6.97 -14.45 7.97
CA SER A 210 -6.87 -13.02 7.68
C SER A 210 -5.95 -12.28 8.65
N LYS A 211 -5.28 -11.24 8.15
CA LYS A 211 -4.55 -10.26 8.96
C LYS A 211 -4.85 -8.85 8.49
N ALA A 212 -4.97 -7.91 9.43
CA ALA A 212 -5.31 -6.52 9.14
C ALA A 212 -4.21 -5.55 9.54
N VAL A 213 -4.11 -4.45 8.79
CA VAL A 213 -3.37 -3.24 9.16
C VAL A 213 -4.30 -2.05 9.02
N CYS A 214 -4.14 -1.05 9.88
CA CYS A 214 -5.04 0.06 10.04
C CYS A 214 -4.29 1.38 9.89
N ILE A 215 -4.87 2.33 9.18
CA ILE A 215 -4.42 3.73 9.12
C ILE A 215 -5.43 4.55 9.92
N LEU A 216 -5.00 5.08 11.07
CA LEU A 216 -5.88 5.82 11.96
C LEU A 216 -6.18 7.23 11.44
N PRO A 217 -7.43 7.73 11.59
CA PRO A 217 -7.80 9.07 11.17
C PRO A 217 -6.99 10.13 11.94
N LYS A 218 -6.87 11.32 11.33
CA LYS A 218 -6.13 12.49 11.84
C LYS A 218 -4.60 12.31 11.96
N SER A 219 -4.14 11.25 12.61
CA SER A 219 -2.71 11.04 12.90
C SER A 219 -1.95 10.27 11.81
N GLY A 220 -2.66 9.52 10.96
CA GLY A 220 -2.03 8.63 9.97
C GLY A 220 -1.28 7.45 10.59
N ARG A 221 -1.36 7.27 11.92
CA ARG A 221 -0.65 6.20 12.63
C ARG A 221 -1.05 4.84 12.06
N ILE A 222 -0.03 4.04 11.77
CA ILE A 222 -0.19 2.69 11.23
C ILE A 222 -0.18 1.68 12.39
N THR A 223 -1.26 0.91 12.55
CA THR A 223 -1.46 -0.02 13.68
C THR A 223 -1.97 -1.38 13.22
N LEU A 224 -1.88 -2.38 14.11
CA LEU A 224 -2.46 -3.71 13.92
C LEU A 224 -3.93 -3.79 14.37
N GLU A 225 -4.34 -2.82 15.18
CA GLU A 225 -5.68 -2.71 15.75
C GLU A 225 -6.38 -1.47 15.19
N CYS A 226 -7.58 -1.69 14.67
CA CYS A 226 -8.60 -0.72 14.36
C CYS A 226 -9.62 -0.78 15.51
#